data_AF-C4FDR6-F1
#
_entry.id   AF-C4FDR6-F1
#
_cell.length_a   1.000
_cell.length_b   1.000
_cell.length_c   1.000
_cell.angle_alpha   90.00
_cell.angle_beta   90.00
_cell.angle_gamma   90.00
#
_symmetry.space_group_name_H-M   'P 1'
#
loop_
_entity.id
_entity.type
_entity.pdbx_description
1 polymer ?
#
loop_
_entity_poly.entity_id
_entity_poly.type
_entity_poly.pdbx_seq_one_letter_code
_entity_poly.pdbx_strand_id
1 'polypeptide(L)'
;MDENAFHDWLITCFGKEQGDAVWQQISQLPDSIREQLLSQDPSTLPNPAEVQQLMNAFTVGGLNTVNEMQQTVQDGPINIKLAKSLALQRANADGSRTTVSAEEGAAVRKAMSEANLWLDSACEFAPPSGDPQALTRAGWVEGTLDAWAKFAAPIAASMGDALASVISERLGDSFNGEIAGMFAGPVPIPIPEGMKDPAQLIKLLGNTSFAMQLGHAAGVLSREVHGGFDQGIALLSNPAGALIAQNIEEYTASLNSNVEDSFGNISEEETAADAKTDKADADASAGEQHSAMDAQTEALFNEIVQPDPIPQDEVMTFLALREAAHARLFSAVPWLMPRFEALIGKYARGISIDLDAMEEQLRDAESLDPDSISNAVNLTKVGIPDTPEQREAMASIESLLALVEGWVDCVVWRAGMAHLPHIEQLTEMARRERATGGPAERTFESLLGLELRPKRMREAADLWSMITAADGPEARDAKWTHPDMLPSLDGGANGTAPNSQNPTDPPSGGNDWDAELSKLLGEEDS
;
A
#
# COMPACT_ATOMS: atom_id res chain seq x y z
N MET A 1 19.81 2.31 36.71
CA MET A 1 20.32 3.60 36.20
C MET A 1 20.66 4.54 37.37
N ASP A 2 21.61 5.46 37.18
CA ASP A 2 21.90 6.58 38.10
C ASP A 2 20.78 7.64 38.03
N GLU A 3 20.30 8.16 39.17
CA GLU A 3 19.29 9.24 39.24
C GLU A 3 19.64 10.44 38.35
N ASN A 4 20.93 10.82 38.29
CA ASN A 4 21.38 11.94 37.46
C ASN A 4 21.27 11.62 35.97
N ALA A 5 21.54 10.39 35.56
CA ALA A 5 21.42 9.97 34.16
C ALA A 5 19.95 9.99 33.69
N PHE A 6 19.00 9.64 34.56
CA PHE A 6 17.58 9.73 34.25
C PHE A 6 17.10 11.19 34.21
N HIS A 7 17.57 12.02 35.13
CA HIS A 7 17.27 13.46 35.13
C HIS A 7 17.82 14.17 33.88
N ASP A 8 19.05 13.87 33.47
CA ASP A 8 19.64 14.39 32.24
C ASP A 8 18.88 13.92 31.00
N TRP A 9 18.40 12.68 30.99
CA TRP A 9 17.52 12.18 29.92
C TRP A 9 16.21 12.96 29.86
N LEU A 10 15.55 13.22 31.00
CA LEU A 10 14.32 14.05 31.06
C LEU A 10 14.56 15.47 30.56
N ILE A 11 15.68 16.09 30.94
CA ILE A 11 16.08 17.42 30.44
C ILE A 11 16.31 17.39 28.94
N THR A 12 16.91 16.31 28.42
CA THR A 12 17.12 16.15 26.98
C THR A 12 15.79 16.01 26.25
N CYS A 13 14.85 15.21 26.76
CA CYS A 13 13.53 14.98 26.13
C CYS A 13 12.61 16.21 26.20
N PHE A 14 12.56 16.91 27.33
CA PHE A 14 11.54 17.93 27.60
C PHE A 14 12.12 19.35 27.67
N GLY A 15 13.43 19.51 27.52
CA GLY A 15 14.10 20.76 27.81
C GLY A 15 14.23 21.00 29.32
N LYS A 16 15.05 21.99 29.69
CA LYS A 16 15.48 22.20 31.08
C LYS A 16 14.32 22.42 32.06
N GLU A 17 13.41 23.35 31.74
CA GLU A 17 12.35 23.73 32.68
C GLU A 17 11.31 22.62 32.88
N GLN A 18 10.88 21.96 31.81
CA GLN A 18 9.89 20.89 31.88
C GLN A 18 10.51 19.60 32.40
N GLY A 19 11.75 19.29 32.03
CA GLY A 19 12.52 18.16 32.57
C GLY A 19 12.72 18.28 34.08
N ASP A 20 13.10 19.47 34.58
CA ASP A 20 13.22 19.73 36.02
C ASP A 20 11.87 19.60 36.75
N ALA A 21 10.77 20.08 36.14
CA ALA A 21 9.43 19.96 36.71
C ALA A 21 8.96 18.50 36.82
N VAL A 22 9.17 17.70 35.77
CA VAL A 22 8.86 16.26 35.75
C VAL A 22 9.71 15.51 36.78
N TRP A 23 11.00 15.83 36.87
CA TRP A 23 11.90 15.25 37.87
C TRP A 23 11.44 15.52 39.31
N GLN A 24 10.97 16.73 39.60
CA GLN A 24 10.43 17.05 40.92
C GLN A 24 9.17 16.26 41.27
N GLN A 25 8.30 15.99 40.29
CA GLN A 25 7.14 15.12 40.51
C GLN A 25 7.54 13.67 40.76
N ILE A 26 8.49 13.14 39.99
CA ILE A 26 9.02 11.76 40.16
C ILE A 26 9.72 11.61 41.50
N SER A 27 10.45 12.63 41.95
CA SER A 27 11.10 12.66 43.26
C SER A 27 10.12 12.58 44.44
N GLN A 28 8.85 12.94 44.23
CA GLN A 28 7.78 12.86 45.24
C GLN A 28 7.04 11.50 45.25
N LEU A 29 7.32 10.60 44.30
CA LEU A 29 6.71 9.27 44.28
C LEU A 29 7.24 8.39 45.43
N PRO A 30 6.46 7.39 45.90
CA PRO A 30 6.91 6.41 46.89
C PRO A 30 8.21 5.70 46.46
N ASP A 31 9.11 5.43 47.41
CA ASP A 31 10.44 4.89 47.14
C ASP A 31 10.41 3.57 46.33
N SER A 32 9.40 2.73 46.54
CA SER A 32 9.20 1.49 45.78
C SER A 32 8.95 1.71 44.28
N ILE A 33 8.24 2.78 43.92
CA ILE A 33 7.95 3.13 42.52
C ILE A 33 9.17 3.82 41.89
N ARG A 34 9.86 4.66 42.68
CA ARG A 34 11.08 5.34 42.25
C ARG A 34 12.21 4.35 41.96
N GLU A 35 12.42 3.39 42.86
CA GLU A 35 13.39 2.30 42.65
C GLU A 35 13.03 1.45 41.43
N GLN A 36 11.75 1.18 41.19
CA GLN A 36 11.31 0.41 40.02
C GLN A 36 11.59 1.17 38.71
N LEU A 37 11.31 2.48 38.65
CA LEU A 37 11.64 3.32 37.48
C LEU A 37 13.16 3.42 37.25
N LEU A 38 13.94 3.59 38.32
CA LEU A 38 15.40 3.70 38.25
C LEU A 38 16.11 2.35 38.06
N SER A 39 15.42 1.23 38.30
CA SER A 39 15.95 -0.12 38.07
C SER A 39 15.98 -0.52 36.60
N GLN A 40 15.31 0.22 35.72
CA GLN A 40 15.39 -0.02 34.29
C GLN A 40 16.81 0.21 33.75
N ASP A 41 17.17 -0.56 32.73
CA ASP A 41 18.46 -0.45 32.04
C ASP A 41 18.48 0.86 31.25
N PRO A 42 19.52 1.70 31.36
CA PRO A 42 19.65 2.91 30.53
C PRO A 42 19.46 2.67 29.02
N SER A 43 19.75 1.47 28.50
CA SER A 43 19.54 1.14 27.09
C SER A 43 18.08 0.83 26.73
N THR A 44 17.17 0.71 27.69
CA THR A 44 15.73 0.53 27.42
C THR A 44 14.98 1.85 27.35
N LEU A 45 15.64 2.98 27.65
CA LEU A 45 15.03 4.30 27.48
C LEU A 45 14.88 4.65 25.99
N PRO A 46 13.74 5.22 25.57
CA PRO A 46 13.55 5.68 24.21
C PRO A 46 14.57 6.76 23.83
N ASN A 47 14.89 6.84 22.55
CA ASN A 47 15.75 7.89 22.02
C ASN A 47 15.11 9.27 22.28
N PRO A 48 15.82 10.23 22.92
CA PRO A 48 15.25 11.54 23.22
C PRO A 48 14.71 12.29 22.00
N ALA A 49 15.34 12.11 20.82
CA ALA A 49 14.84 12.71 19.59
C ALA A 49 13.48 12.13 19.18
N GLU A 50 13.27 10.83 19.36
CA GLU A 50 11.98 10.16 19.10
C GLU A 50 10.91 10.61 20.09
N VAL A 51 11.26 10.79 21.38
CA VAL A 51 10.33 11.31 22.40
C VAL A 51 9.90 12.75 22.10
N GLN A 52 10.84 13.62 21.71
CA GLN A 52 10.52 14.99 21.30
C GLN A 52 9.62 15.02 20.07
N GLN A 53 9.91 14.16 19.09
CA GLN A 53 9.09 14.03 17.88
C GLN A 53 7.67 13.57 18.22
N LEU A 54 7.54 12.59 19.10
CA LEU A 54 6.25 12.12 19.60
C LEU A 54 5.50 13.27 20.29
N MET A 55 6.12 13.96 21.23
CA MET A 55 5.49 15.10 21.93
C MET A 55 5.02 16.21 20.98
N ASN A 56 5.82 16.53 19.96
CA ASN A 56 5.44 17.47 18.92
C ASN A 56 4.22 16.97 18.13
N ALA A 57 4.21 15.69 17.77
CA ALA A 57 3.09 15.08 17.06
C ALA A 57 1.80 15.10 17.91
N PHE A 58 1.87 14.77 19.20
CA PHE A 58 0.75 14.88 20.14
C PHE A 58 0.25 16.33 20.30
N THR A 59 1.19 17.28 20.33
CA THR A 59 0.86 18.71 20.38
C THR A 59 0.11 19.16 19.13
N VAL A 60 0.63 18.85 17.94
CA VAL A 60 0.01 19.19 16.66
C VAL A 60 -1.32 18.45 16.46
N GLY A 61 -1.41 17.23 16.98
CA GLY A 61 -2.62 16.42 17.00
C GLY A 61 -3.71 16.94 17.93
N GLY A 62 -3.46 17.96 18.76
CA GLY A 62 -4.46 18.46 19.71
C GLY A 62 -4.74 17.46 20.84
N LEU A 63 -3.71 16.77 21.32
CA LEU A 63 -3.83 15.79 22.41
C LEU A 63 -3.26 16.31 23.74
N ASN A 64 -2.87 17.59 23.81
CA ASN A 64 -2.23 18.18 25.00
C ASN A 64 -3.21 18.57 26.10
N THR A 65 -4.41 19.01 25.73
CA THR A 65 -5.43 19.44 26.70
C THR A 65 -6.72 18.66 26.54
N VAL A 66 -7.48 18.54 27.63
CA VAL A 66 -8.78 17.82 27.62
C VAL A 66 -9.75 18.42 26.60
N ASN A 67 -9.75 19.75 26.43
CA ASN A 67 -10.62 20.41 25.46
C ASN A 67 -10.21 20.08 24.02
N GLU A 68 -8.90 20.07 23.70
CA GLU A 68 -8.42 19.69 22.37
C GLU A 68 -8.66 18.21 22.09
N MET A 69 -8.49 17.33 23.08
CA MET A 69 -8.82 15.90 22.96
C MET A 69 -10.30 15.69 22.65
N GLN A 70 -11.20 16.40 23.36
CA GLN A 70 -12.63 16.37 23.08
C GLN A 70 -12.98 16.87 21.67
N GLN A 71 -12.26 17.89 21.19
CA GLN A 71 -12.44 18.40 19.84
C GLN A 71 -11.93 17.40 18.79
N THR A 72 -10.79 16.74 19.05
CA THR A 72 -10.22 15.72 18.16
C THR A 72 -11.17 14.54 17.96
N VAL A 73 -11.87 14.11 19.02
CA VAL A 73 -12.91 13.07 18.92
C VAL A 73 -14.10 13.53 18.07
N GLN A 74 -14.44 14.82 18.11
CA GLN A 74 -15.54 15.40 17.31
C GLN A 74 -15.17 15.61 15.84
N ASP A 75 -13.89 15.88 15.55
CA ASP A 75 -13.39 16.15 14.19
C ASP A 75 -13.46 14.90 13.28
N GLY A 76 -13.52 13.69 13.85
CA GLY A 76 -13.77 12.45 13.10
C GLY A 76 -13.03 11.23 13.65
N PRO A 77 -13.17 10.06 12.99
CA PRO A 77 -12.57 8.80 13.44
C PRO A 77 -11.04 8.74 13.24
N ILE A 78 -10.44 9.73 12.58
CA ILE A 78 -9.00 9.80 12.33
C ILE A 78 -8.52 11.20 12.61
N ASN A 79 -7.49 11.33 13.45
CA ASN A 79 -6.82 12.60 13.69
C ASN A 79 -5.90 12.98 12.50
N ILE A 80 -6.45 13.65 11.50
CA ILE A 80 -5.72 14.02 10.27
C ILE A 80 -4.52 14.92 10.57
N LYS A 81 -4.63 15.81 11.57
CA LYS A 81 -3.52 16.71 11.96
C LYS A 81 -2.31 15.91 12.44
N LEU A 82 -2.54 14.92 13.30
CA LEU A 82 -1.50 14.00 13.77
C LEU A 82 -0.92 13.19 12.61
N ALA A 83 -1.77 12.58 11.79
CA ALA A 83 -1.34 11.81 10.62
C ALA A 83 -0.46 12.65 9.68
N LYS A 84 -0.86 13.91 9.43
CA LYS A 84 -0.13 14.84 8.57
C LYS A 84 1.23 15.21 9.15
N SER A 85 1.28 15.50 10.45
CA SER A 85 2.54 15.79 11.14
C SER A 85 3.54 14.65 10.99
N LEU A 86 3.10 13.41 11.25
CA LEU A 86 3.95 12.22 11.18
C LEU A 86 4.39 11.90 9.74
N ALA A 87 3.47 12.01 8.78
CA ALA A 87 3.77 11.78 7.37
C ALA A 87 4.77 12.82 6.85
N LEU A 88 4.56 14.11 7.16
CA LEU A 88 5.45 15.19 6.74
C LEU A 88 6.83 15.09 7.39
N GLN A 89 6.91 14.66 8.65
CA GLN A 89 8.19 14.41 9.30
C GLN A 89 9.01 13.39 8.52
N ARG A 90 8.39 12.27 8.11
CA ARG A 90 9.06 11.22 7.33
C ARG A 90 9.33 11.64 5.89
N ALA A 91 8.41 12.37 5.26
CA ALA A 91 8.57 12.88 3.90
C ALA A 91 9.72 13.90 3.80
N ASN A 92 9.94 14.70 4.84
CA ASN A 92 11.01 15.70 4.93
C ASN A 92 12.30 15.20 5.59
N ALA A 93 12.41 13.90 5.91
CA ALA A 93 13.63 13.36 6.49
C ALA A 93 14.81 13.44 5.50
N ASP A 94 16.03 13.23 6.00
CA ASP A 94 17.28 13.43 5.26
C ASP A 94 17.26 12.86 3.83
N GLY A 95 17.83 13.62 2.90
CA GLY A 95 17.86 13.33 1.47
C GLY A 95 16.65 13.84 0.68
N SER A 96 15.55 14.26 1.32
CA SER A 96 14.38 14.79 0.61
C SER A 96 14.54 16.25 0.15
N ARG A 97 14.12 16.54 -1.08
CA ARG A 97 14.02 17.90 -1.62
C ARG A 97 12.82 18.62 -1.00
N THR A 98 13.03 19.87 -0.58
CA THR A 98 11.98 20.72 0.03
C THR A 98 11.29 21.63 -0.98
N THR A 99 11.87 21.81 -2.16
CA THR A 99 11.31 22.62 -3.26
C THR A 99 11.58 21.96 -4.60
N VAL A 100 10.70 22.21 -5.57
CA VAL A 100 10.91 21.82 -6.97
C VAL A 100 11.59 22.96 -7.73
N SER A 101 12.67 22.65 -8.44
CA SER A 101 13.38 23.59 -9.29
C SER A 101 12.60 23.92 -10.57
N ALA A 102 12.96 25.03 -11.22
CA ALA A 102 12.35 25.41 -12.50
C ALA A 102 12.61 24.38 -13.61
N GLU A 103 13.78 23.72 -13.57
CA GLU A 103 14.20 22.70 -14.52
C GLU A 103 13.37 21.42 -14.36
N GLU A 104 13.26 20.88 -13.14
CA GLU A 104 12.41 19.71 -12.84
C GLU A 104 10.95 19.98 -13.23
N GLY A 105 10.44 21.17 -12.89
CA GLY A 105 9.08 21.55 -13.26
C GLY A 105 8.88 21.62 -14.78
N ALA A 106 9.90 22.05 -15.53
CA ALA A 106 9.84 22.07 -16.99
C ALA A 106 9.92 20.67 -17.60
N ALA A 107 10.76 19.79 -17.05
CA ALA A 107 10.89 18.39 -17.47
C ALA A 107 9.57 17.63 -17.28
N VAL A 108 8.94 17.74 -16.09
CA VAL A 108 7.63 17.11 -15.81
C VAL A 108 6.55 17.62 -16.76
N ARG A 109 6.45 18.94 -16.97
CA ARG A 109 5.44 19.50 -17.91
C ARG A 109 5.66 19.04 -19.34
N LYS A 110 6.93 18.95 -19.79
CA LYS A 110 7.28 18.44 -21.11
C LYS A 110 6.86 16.98 -21.25
N ALA A 111 7.27 16.11 -20.33
CA ALA A 111 6.94 14.69 -20.34
C ALA A 111 5.41 14.45 -20.32
N MET A 112 4.66 15.17 -19.48
CA MET A 112 3.19 15.07 -19.43
C MET A 112 2.50 15.60 -20.70
N SER A 113 3.07 16.62 -21.35
CA SER A 113 2.54 17.12 -22.63
C SER A 113 2.77 16.11 -23.76
N GLU A 114 3.96 15.50 -23.81
CA GLU A 114 4.29 14.42 -24.76
C GLU A 114 3.42 13.19 -24.53
N ALA A 115 3.28 12.76 -23.28
CA ALA A 115 2.41 11.65 -22.90
C ALA A 115 0.96 11.88 -23.37
N ASN A 116 0.40 13.06 -23.14
CA ASN A 116 -0.95 13.38 -23.61
C ASN A 116 -1.07 13.33 -25.13
N LEU A 117 -0.10 13.87 -25.86
CA LEU A 117 -0.10 13.82 -27.32
C LEU A 117 -0.10 12.37 -27.84
N TRP A 118 0.69 11.49 -27.22
CA TRP A 118 0.76 10.09 -27.64
C TRP A 118 -0.52 9.31 -27.27
N LEU A 119 -1.09 9.59 -26.10
CA LEU A 119 -2.33 8.96 -25.62
C LEU A 119 -3.54 9.28 -26.49
N ASP A 120 -3.57 10.42 -27.19
CA ASP A 120 -4.63 10.79 -28.13
C ASP A 120 -4.81 9.76 -29.27
N SER A 121 -3.78 8.97 -29.56
CA SER A 121 -3.85 7.87 -30.54
C SER A 121 -4.24 6.51 -29.95
N ALA A 122 -4.25 6.39 -28.62
CA ALA A 122 -4.36 5.12 -27.91
C ALA A 122 -5.66 4.96 -27.10
N CYS A 123 -6.33 6.06 -26.71
CA CYS A 123 -7.61 6.05 -25.99
C CYS A 123 -8.51 7.22 -26.37
N GLU A 124 -9.83 7.06 -26.20
CA GLU A 124 -10.85 8.07 -26.50
C GLU A 124 -10.99 9.15 -25.42
N PHE A 125 -10.44 8.90 -24.23
CA PHE A 125 -10.58 9.84 -23.12
C PHE A 125 -9.69 11.07 -23.32
N ALA A 126 -10.32 12.25 -23.31
CA ALA A 126 -9.63 13.52 -23.40
C ALA A 126 -8.80 13.79 -22.12
N PRO A 127 -7.69 14.54 -22.24
CA PRO A 127 -6.94 14.98 -21.07
C PRO A 127 -7.84 15.80 -20.14
N PRO A 128 -7.74 15.59 -18.81
CA PRO A 128 -8.46 16.40 -17.84
C PRO A 128 -8.06 17.87 -17.92
N SER A 129 -8.94 18.75 -17.41
CA SER A 129 -8.62 20.18 -17.26
C SER A 129 -7.56 20.41 -16.18
N GLY A 130 -6.74 21.44 -16.36
CA GLY A 130 -5.69 21.82 -15.42
C GLY A 130 -4.29 21.50 -15.92
N ASP A 131 -3.29 21.86 -15.13
CA ASP A 131 -1.88 21.62 -15.47
C ASP A 131 -1.31 20.52 -14.56
N PRO A 132 -0.53 19.58 -15.12
CA PRO A 132 0.16 18.58 -14.32
C PRO A 132 1.18 19.24 -13.38
N GLN A 133 1.28 18.74 -12.16
CA GLN A 133 2.15 19.30 -11.12
C GLN A 133 3.47 18.53 -11.01
N ALA A 134 4.55 19.25 -10.74
CA ALA A 134 5.76 18.65 -10.21
C ALA A 134 5.74 18.84 -8.70
N LEU A 135 5.81 17.75 -7.93
CA LEU A 135 5.66 17.76 -6.48
C LEU A 135 6.96 17.33 -5.79
N THR A 136 7.12 17.79 -4.55
CA THR A 136 8.01 17.16 -3.57
C THR A 136 7.25 16.04 -2.86
N ARG A 137 7.98 15.16 -2.16
CA ARG A 137 7.38 14.12 -1.29
C ARG A 137 6.41 14.71 -0.27
N ALA A 138 6.80 15.83 0.34
CA ALA A 138 5.94 16.58 1.26
C ALA A 138 4.70 17.12 0.55
N GLY A 139 4.85 17.75 -0.63
CA GLY A 139 3.72 18.24 -1.41
C GLY A 139 2.74 17.14 -1.81
N TRP A 140 3.23 15.92 -2.11
CA TRP A 140 2.39 14.75 -2.33
C TRP A 140 1.58 14.40 -1.08
N VAL A 141 2.23 14.28 0.09
CA VAL A 141 1.54 14.02 1.37
C VAL A 141 0.47 15.07 1.65
N GLU A 142 0.79 16.35 1.49
CA GLU A 142 -0.17 17.44 1.72
C GLU A 142 -1.37 17.37 0.77
N GLY A 143 -1.15 16.92 -0.46
CA GLY A 143 -2.16 16.82 -1.50
C GLY A 143 -3.05 15.57 -1.43
N THR A 144 -2.59 14.48 -0.81
CA THR A 144 -3.30 13.18 -0.81
C THR A 144 -3.92 12.80 0.54
N LEU A 145 -3.37 13.29 1.66
CA LEU A 145 -3.71 12.74 2.98
C LEU A 145 -5.18 12.91 3.38
N ASP A 146 -5.81 14.02 2.98
CA ASP A 146 -7.23 14.25 3.28
C ASP A 146 -8.13 13.23 2.57
N ALA A 147 -7.83 12.90 1.31
CA ALA A 147 -8.53 11.87 0.55
C ALA A 147 -8.29 10.48 1.16
N TRP A 148 -7.04 10.20 1.54
CA TRP A 148 -6.67 8.99 2.30
C TRP A 148 -7.50 8.81 3.57
N ALA A 149 -7.57 9.86 4.40
CA ALA A 149 -8.35 9.82 5.63
C ALA A 149 -9.84 9.60 5.35
N LYS A 150 -10.38 10.20 4.28
CA LYS A 150 -11.78 9.96 3.85
C LYS A 150 -12.02 8.49 3.48
N PHE A 151 -11.09 7.86 2.76
CA PHE A 151 -11.16 6.44 2.42
C PHE A 151 -11.04 5.51 3.62
N ALA A 152 -10.18 5.86 4.57
CA ALA A 152 -9.94 5.09 5.79
C ALA A 152 -11.03 5.26 6.85
N ALA A 153 -11.73 6.40 6.87
CA ALA A 153 -12.67 6.77 7.92
C ALA A 153 -13.77 5.73 8.21
N PRO A 154 -14.41 5.08 7.22
CA PRO A 154 -15.43 4.06 7.49
C PRO A 154 -14.87 2.87 8.27
N ILE A 155 -13.63 2.47 7.99
CA ILE A 155 -12.95 1.33 8.62
C ILE A 155 -12.61 1.70 10.07
N ALA A 156 -11.99 2.87 10.25
CA ALA A 156 -11.63 3.38 11.57
C ALA A 156 -12.87 3.55 12.48
N ALA A 157 -13.98 4.07 11.92
CA ALA A 157 -15.24 4.20 12.63
C ALA A 157 -15.80 2.83 13.05
N SER A 158 -15.86 1.86 12.13
CA SER A 158 -16.41 0.53 12.45
C SER A 158 -15.57 -0.23 13.47
N MET A 159 -14.24 -0.12 13.39
CA MET A 159 -13.33 -0.73 14.37
C MET A 159 -13.49 -0.07 15.75
N GLY A 160 -13.58 1.27 15.79
CA GLY A 160 -13.78 2.01 17.03
C GLY A 160 -15.11 1.70 17.71
N ASP A 161 -16.19 1.57 16.94
CA ASP A 161 -17.51 1.18 17.46
C ASP A 161 -17.53 -0.28 17.91
N ALA A 162 -16.88 -1.20 17.18
CA ALA A 162 -16.75 -2.59 17.59
C ALA A 162 -16.01 -2.71 18.95
N LEU A 163 -14.84 -2.05 19.09
CA LEU A 163 -14.05 -2.07 20.32
C LEU A 163 -14.79 -1.42 21.50
N ALA A 164 -15.53 -0.34 21.26
CA ALA A 164 -16.36 0.27 22.29
C ALA A 164 -17.50 -0.66 22.75
N SER A 165 -18.13 -1.40 21.83
CA SER A 165 -19.17 -2.40 22.15
C SER A 165 -18.61 -3.51 23.03
N VAL A 166 -17.44 -4.06 22.68
CA VAL A 166 -16.74 -5.09 23.44
C VAL A 166 -16.54 -4.68 24.90
N ILE A 167 -15.99 -3.48 25.10
CA ILE A 167 -15.67 -2.98 26.44
C ILE A 167 -16.96 -2.67 27.20
N SER A 168 -17.98 -2.10 26.57
CA SER A 168 -19.27 -1.89 27.22
C SER A 168 -19.91 -3.20 27.69
N GLU A 169 -19.84 -4.28 26.89
CA GLU A 169 -20.43 -5.58 27.25
C GLU A 169 -19.69 -6.29 28.38
N ARG A 170 -18.36 -6.19 28.44
CA ARG A 170 -17.52 -6.85 29.46
C ARG A 170 -17.37 -6.01 30.74
N LEU A 171 -17.26 -4.69 30.60
CA LEU A 171 -16.85 -3.78 31.67
C LEU A 171 -17.96 -2.77 32.06
N GLY A 172 -19.06 -2.69 31.30
CA GLY A 172 -20.15 -1.73 31.55
C GLY A 172 -20.79 -1.82 32.95
N ASP A 173 -20.90 -3.02 33.52
CA ASP A 173 -21.39 -3.20 34.89
C ASP A 173 -20.30 -2.98 35.96
N SER A 174 -19.01 -3.02 35.59
CA SER A 174 -17.87 -2.82 36.51
C SER A 174 -17.35 -1.37 36.55
N PHE A 175 -17.70 -0.54 35.56
CA PHE A 175 -17.24 0.85 35.42
C PHE A 175 -18.11 1.89 36.15
N ASN A 176 -19.12 1.45 36.91
CA ASN A 176 -20.11 2.32 37.57
C ASN A 176 -19.60 3.08 38.82
N GLY A 177 -18.30 3.38 38.89
CA GLY A 177 -17.73 4.29 39.90
C GLY A 177 -16.55 3.76 40.73
N GLU A 178 -16.07 2.53 40.50
CA GLU A 178 -15.03 1.90 41.35
C GLU A 178 -13.68 1.62 40.65
N ILE A 179 -13.40 2.23 39.49
CA ILE A 179 -12.04 2.18 38.88
C ILE A 179 -11.01 2.94 39.75
N ALA A 180 -11.47 3.67 40.77
CA ALA A 180 -10.63 4.19 41.83
C ALA A 180 -9.84 3.10 42.60
N GLY A 181 -10.22 1.82 42.50
CA GLY A 181 -9.72 0.77 43.40
C GLY A 181 -8.52 -0.06 42.92
N MET A 182 -8.18 -0.09 41.63
CA MET A 182 -7.20 -1.07 41.12
C MET A 182 -5.85 -0.49 40.69
N PHE A 183 -5.77 0.82 40.44
CA PHE A 183 -4.51 1.52 40.09
C PHE A 183 -4.02 2.50 41.18
N ALA A 184 -4.80 2.71 42.25
CA ALA A 184 -4.50 3.72 43.24
C ALA A 184 -4.30 3.08 44.63
N GLY A 185 -3.08 3.20 45.16
CA GLY A 185 -2.90 3.41 46.60
C GLY A 185 -3.67 4.67 47.06
N PRO A 186 -3.59 5.08 48.34
CA PRO A 186 -4.50 6.06 48.97
C PRO A 186 -4.50 7.50 48.42
N VAL A 187 -3.93 7.77 47.24
CA VAL A 187 -3.93 9.06 46.57
C VAL A 187 -4.89 9.03 45.37
N PRO A 188 -6.07 9.64 45.46
CA PRO A 188 -6.97 9.79 44.32
C PRO A 188 -6.38 10.83 43.36
N ILE A 189 -5.89 10.38 42.20
CA ILE A 189 -5.58 11.26 41.08
C ILE A 189 -6.92 11.61 40.41
N PRO A 190 -7.35 12.89 40.41
CA PRO A 190 -8.63 13.26 39.81
C PRO A 190 -8.57 13.11 38.29
N ILE A 191 -9.32 12.15 37.76
CA ILE A 191 -9.55 12.01 36.31
C ILE A 191 -10.45 13.18 35.86
N PRO A 192 -10.07 13.95 34.83
CA PRO A 192 -10.89 15.05 34.29
C PRO A 192 -12.31 14.57 33.95
N GLU A 193 -13.33 15.40 34.20
CA GLU A 193 -14.74 14.98 34.05
C GLU A 193 -15.10 14.46 32.65
N GLY A 194 -14.42 14.95 31.61
CA GLY A 194 -14.58 14.50 30.23
C GLY A 194 -13.92 13.15 29.88
N MET A 195 -13.08 12.59 30.76
CA MET A 195 -12.42 11.29 30.60
C MET A 195 -13.05 10.19 31.47
N LYS A 196 -14.16 10.50 32.14
CA LYS A 196 -14.89 9.52 32.96
C LYS A 196 -15.63 8.47 32.12
N ASP A 197 -15.85 8.75 30.83
CA ASP A 197 -16.49 7.82 29.90
C ASP A 197 -15.45 6.90 29.24
N PRO A 198 -15.40 5.60 29.60
CA PRO A 198 -14.46 4.66 28.99
C PRO A 198 -14.62 4.56 27.47
N ALA A 199 -15.84 4.72 26.95
CA ALA A 199 -16.08 4.67 25.50
C ALA A 199 -15.38 5.83 24.77
N GLN A 200 -15.33 7.02 25.37
CA GLN A 200 -14.63 8.17 24.79
C GLN A 200 -13.11 7.98 24.81
N LEU A 201 -12.56 7.40 25.88
CA LEU A 201 -11.13 7.08 25.96
C LEU A 201 -10.72 6.07 24.87
N ILE A 202 -11.51 5.01 24.69
CA ILE A 202 -11.27 4.01 23.65
C ILE A 202 -11.34 4.63 22.26
N LYS A 203 -12.35 5.47 22.00
CA LYS A 203 -12.48 6.20 20.73
C LYS A 203 -11.28 7.12 20.48
N LEU A 204 -10.83 7.85 21.49
CA LEU A 204 -9.65 8.70 21.38
C LEU A 204 -8.38 7.89 21.06
N LEU A 205 -8.16 6.77 21.77
CA LEU A 205 -7.03 5.88 21.53
C LEU A 205 -7.09 5.26 20.13
N GLY A 206 -8.27 4.79 19.71
CA GLY A 206 -8.51 4.27 18.36
C GLY A 206 -8.20 5.31 17.29
N ASN A 207 -8.80 6.51 17.39
CA ASN A 207 -8.60 7.59 16.42
C ASN A 207 -7.12 8.01 16.30
N THR A 208 -6.40 7.98 17.42
CA THR A 208 -4.97 8.32 17.49
C THR A 208 -4.12 7.21 16.86
N SER A 209 -4.39 5.94 17.17
CA SER A 209 -3.67 4.79 16.59
C SER A 209 -3.83 4.73 15.07
N PHE A 210 -5.05 4.90 14.55
CA PHE A 210 -5.30 4.97 13.11
C PHE A 210 -4.57 6.16 12.46
N ALA A 211 -4.56 7.33 13.11
CA ALA A 211 -3.82 8.48 12.60
C ALA A 211 -2.30 8.23 12.54
N MET A 212 -1.74 7.56 13.54
CA MET A 212 -0.32 7.19 13.54
C MET A 212 0.02 6.24 12.39
N GLN A 213 -0.79 5.18 12.21
CA GLN A 213 -0.62 4.21 11.14
C GLN A 213 -0.75 4.87 9.76
N LEU A 214 -1.79 5.69 9.57
CA LEU A 214 -2.02 6.44 8.33
C LEU A 214 -0.84 7.38 8.02
N GLY A 215 -0.36 8.12 9.03
CA GLY A 215 0.76 9.02 8.89
C GLY A 215 2.07 8.30 8.53
N HIS A 216 2.34 7.15 9.16
CA HIS A 216 3.49 6.33 8.82
C HIS A 216 3.40 5.77 7.40
N ALA A 217 2.25 5.20 7.02
CA ALA A 217 2.03 4.64 5.68
C ALA A 217 2.20 5.71 4.59
N ALA A 218 1.55 6.88 4.74
CA ALA A 218 1.70 7.99 3.81
C ALA A 218 3.13 8.52 3.74
N GLY A 219 3.84 8.58 4.89
CA GLY A 219 5.23 8.98 4.95
C GLY A 219 6.18 8.02 4.21
N VAL A 220 5.96 6.70 4.35
CA VAL A 220 6.71 5.67 3.60
C VAL A 220 6.42 5.80 2.10
N LEU A 221 5.15 5.80 1.72
CA LEU A 221 4.73 5.86 0.32
C LEU A 221 5.21 7.12 -0.40
N SER A 222 5.28 8.26 0.29
CA SER A 222 5.80 9.49 -0.30
C SER A 222 7.20 9.36 -0.90
N ARG A 223 7.99 8.35 -0.48
CA ARG A 223 9.34 8.07 -0.98
C ARG A 223 9.38 7.08 -2.15
N GLU A 224 8.28 6.40 -2.42
CA GLU A 224 8.19 5.32 -3.43
C GLU A 224 7.32 5.70 -4.62
N VAL A 225 6.32 6.55 -4.39
CA VAL A 225 5.39 6.96 -5.43
C VAL A 225 6.07 7.90 -6.42
N HIS A 226 5.89 7.65 -7.70
CA HIS A 226 6.34 8.47 -8.80
C HIS A 226 5.33 9.57 -9.16
N GLY A 227 4.05 9.38 -8.85
CA GLY A 227 2.97 10.30 -9.23
C GLY A 227 1.72 10.27 -8.34
N GLY A 228 0.64 10.83 -8.85
CA GLY A 228 -0.63 11.00 -8.16
C GLY A 228 -1.52 9.76 -8.13
N PHE A 229 -1.27 8.80 -9.03
CA PHE A 229 -2.14 7.64 -9.24
C PHE A 229 -1.49 6.27 -9.00
N ASP A 230 -0.25 6.20 -8.50
CA ASP A 230 0.45 4.90 -8.31
C ASP A 230 -0.25 3.94 -7.32
N GLN A 231 -1.22 4.44 -6.56
CA GLN A 231 -2.04 3.64 -5.66
C GLN A 231 -3.24 3.00 -6.37
N GLY A 232 -3.43 3.25 -7.67
CA GLY A 232 -4.57 2.80 -8.47
C GLY A 232 -5.87 3.58 -8.22
N ILE A 233 -5.82 4.67 -7.45
CA ILE A 233 -6.95 5.54 -7.09
C ILE A 233 -6.60 7.03 -7.16
N ALA A 234 -7.59 7.87 -7.41
CA ALA A 234 -7.42 9.32 -7.55
C ALA A 234 -7.38 10.03 -6.19
N LEU A 235 -6.18 10.26 -5.64
CA LEU A 235 -6.02 10.83 -4.29
C LEU A 235 -5.68 12.31 -4.29
N LEU A 236 -4.95 12.78 -5.31
CA LEU A 236 -4.68 14.20 -5.48
C LEU A 236 -5.93 14.94 -5.94
N SER A 237 -6.09 16.16 -5.44
CA SER A 237 -7.17 17.06 -5.87
C SER A 237 -7.00 17.60 -7.30
N ASN A 238 -5.78 17.59 -7.83
CA ASN A 238 -5.51 17.98 -9.20
C ASN A 238 -5.83 16.82 -10.16
N PRO A 239 -6.87 16.91 -11.00
CA PRO A 239 -7.24 15.83 -11.90
C PRO A 239 -6.22 15.63 -13.02
N ALA A 240 -5.36 16.62 -13.31
CA ALA A 240 -4.31 16.52 -14.32
C ALA A 240 -3.10 15.67 -13.89
N GLY A 241 -3.10 15.17 -12.65
CA GLY A 241 -2.02 14.36 -12.11
C GLY A 241 -0.80 15.18 -11.69
N ALA A 242 0.20 14.46 -11.21
CA ALA A 242 1.46 15.01 -10.78
C ALA A 242 2.59 13.98 -10.87
N LEU A 243 3.83 14.45 -10.93
CA LEU A 243 5.03 13.61 -10.82
C LEU A 243 5.96 14.12 -9.72
N ILE A 244 6.66 13.20 -9.06
CA ILE A 244 7.70 13.49 -8.05
C ILE A 244 9.07 13.26 -8.70
N ALA A 245 9.65 14.32 -9.27
CA ALA A 245 10.89 14.23 -10.04
C ALA A 245 12.05 13.56 -9.28
N GLN A 246 12.16 13.82 -7.97
CA GLN A 246 13.15 13.18 -7.11
C GLN A 246 12.99 11.64 -7.10
N ASN A 247 11.77 11.15 -6.93
CA ASN A 247 11.53 9.71 -6.84
C ASN A 247 11.78 9.04 -8.20
N ILE A 248 11.47 9.73 -9.31
CA ILE A 248 11.76 9.23 -10.67
C ILE A 248 13.27 9.11 -10.92
N GLU A 249 14.05 10.08 -10.44
CA GLU A 249 15.52 10.05 -10.53
C GLU A 249 16.11 8.88 -9.71
N GLU A 250 15.67 8.72 -8.46
CA GLU A 250 16.07 7.62 -7.60
C GLU A 250 15.64 6.26 -8.18
N TYR A 251 14.43 6.19 -8.75
CA TYR A 251 13.91 5.00 -9.43
C TYR A 251 14.80 4.66 -10.63
N THR A 252 15.08 5.61 -11.51
CA THR A 252 15.95 5.41 -12.68
C THR A 252 17.32 4.85 -12.28
N ALA A 253 17.93 5.40 -11.22
CA ALA A 253 19.18 4.89 -10.69
C ALA A 253 19.06 3.43 -10.21
N SER A 254 17.96 3.10 -9.50
CA SER A 254 17.70 1.72 -9.06
C SER A 254 17.48 0.74 -10.22
N LEU A 255 16.82 1.18 -11.30
CA LEU A 255 16.58 0.34 -12.48
C LEU A 255 17.90 -0.07 -13.13
N ASN A 256 18.81 0.89 -13.31
CA ASN A 256 20.10 0.65 -13.93
C ASN A 256 21.08 -0.11 -13.00
N SER A 257 20.96 0.03 -11.69
CA SER A 257 21.80 -0.72 -10.73
C SER A 257 21.39 -2.20 -10.63
N ASN A 258 20.09 -2.49 -10.64
CA ASN A 258 19.56 -3.86 -10.58
C ASN A 258 19.94 -4.71 -11.80
N VAL A 259 20.15 -4.04 -12.94
CA VAL A 259 20.68 -4.66 -14.15
C VAL A 259 22.12 -5.12 -13.92
N GLU A 260 22.99 -4.26 -13.38
CA GLU A 260 24.39 -4.60 -13.11
C GLU A 260 24.54 -5.78 -12.14
N ASP A 261 23.75 -5.82 -11.06
CA ASP A 261 23.78 -6.90 -10.06
C ASP A 261 23.27 -8.26 -10.60
N SER A 262 22.28 -8.25 -11.49
CA SER A 262 21.72 -9.48 -12.09
C SER A 262 22.72 -10.19 -12.99
N PHE A 263 23.64 -9.46 -13.63
CA PHE A 263 24.71 -10.04 -14.45
C PHE A 263 25.95 -10.41 -13.66
N GLY A 264 26.26 -9.70 -12.56
CA GLY A 264 27.36 -10.07 -11.65
C GLY A 264 27.21 -11.48 -11.10
N ASN A 265 26.00 -11.87 -10.69
CA ASN A 265 25.73 -13.21 -10.12
C ASN A 265 25.82 -14.37 -11.13
N ILE A 266 25.61 -14.12 -12.43
CA ILE A 266 25.71 -15.18 -13.46
C ILE A 266 27.16 -15.65 -13.61
N SER A 267 28.14 -14.73 -13.46
CA SER A 267 29.56 -15.05 -13.55
C SER A 267 30.05 -15.96 -12.40
N GLU A 268 29.45 -15.85 -11.21
CA GLU A 268 29.81 -16.70 -10.07
C GLU A 268 29.14 -18.08 -10.12
N GLU A 269 27.92 -18.20 -10.66
CA GLU A 269 27.23 -19.49 -10.79
C GLU A 269 27.83 -20.39 -11.89
N GLU A 270 28.30 -19.83 -13.03
CA GLU A 270 28.99 -20.63 -14.06
C GLU A 270 30.33 -21.19 -13.55
N THR A 271 31.06 -20.44 -12.73
CA THR A 271 32.32 -20.96 -12.14
C THR A 271 32.09 -22.02 -11.06
N ALA A 272 30.91 -22.05 -10.43
CA ALA A 272 30.54 -23.06 -9.43
C ALA A 272 29.95 -24.35 -10.05
N ALA A 273 29.29 -24.26 -11.20
CA ALA A 273 28.71 -25.40 -11.92
C ALA A 273 29.78 -26.32 -12.53
N ASP A 274 30.91 -25.74 -12.97
CA ASP A 274 32.04 -26.50 -13.55
C ASP A 274 32.85 -27.29 -12.50
N ALA A 275 32.69 -26.98 -11.21
CA ALA A 275 33.42 -27.63 -10.12
C ALA A 275 32.77 -28.92 -9.58
N LYS A 276 31.57 -29.30 -10.06
CA LYS A 276 30.79 -30.42 -9.48
C LYS A 276 30.64 -31.67 -10.35
N THR A 277 31.30 -31.75 -11.50
CA THR A 277 31.15 -32.88 -12.42
C THR A 277 32.45 -33.63 -12.71
N ASP A 278 33.36 -33.76 -11.72
CA ASP A 278 34.52 -34.61 -11.90
C ASP A 278 34.89 -35.39 -10.63
N LYS A 279 34.22 -36.53 -10.44
CA LYS A 279 34.69 -37.59 -9.53
C LYS A 279 34.20 -38.98 -9.94
N ALA A 280 34.43 -39.37 -11.18
CA ALA A 280 34.49 -40.77 -11.58
C ALA A 280 35.09 -40.90 -13.00
N ASP A 281 36.41 -40.96 -13.08
CA ASP A 281 37.14 -42.08 -13.72
C ASP A 281 38.61 -41.70 -13.93
N ALA A 282 39.48 -42.58 -13.46
CA ALA A 282 40.91 -42.47 -13.69
C ALA A 282 41.26 -43.21 -14.98
N ASP A 283 41.57 -42.49 -16.05
CA ASP A 283 42.52 -42.97 -17.05
C ASP A 283 43.22 -41.81 -17.78
N ALA A 284 44.46 -42.05 -18.16
CA ALA A 284 45.42 -41.04 -18.60
C ALA A 284 45.20 -40.58 -20.06
N SER A 285 45.21 -39.27 -20.31
CA SER A 285 46.06 -38.64 -21.36
C SER A 285 45.87 -37.13 -21.43
N ALA A 286 46.99 -36.45 -21.75
CA ALA A 286 47.13 -35.12 -22.36
C ALA A 286 46.44 -33.92 -21.68
N GLY A 287 47.27 -32.97 -21.24
CA GLY A 287 46.81 -31.73 -20.61
C GLY A 287 46.00 -30.85 -21.53
N GLU A 288 44.83 -30.45 -21.07
CA GLU A 288 44.16 -29.23 -21.48
C GLU A 288 44.09 -28.31 -20.27
N GLN A 289 44.88 -27.25 -20.31
CA GLN A 289 44.65 -26.08 -19.50
C GLN A 289 43.30 -25.52 -19.95
N HIS A 290 42.26 -25.60 -19.13
CA HIS A 290 41.13 -24.68 -19.24
C HIS A 290 41.74 -23.27 -19.20
N SER A 291 41.87 -22.64 -20.37
CA SER A 291 42.35 -21.27 -20.47
C SER A 291 41.33 -20.41 -19.75
N ALA A 292 41.75 -19.75 -18.68
CA ALA A 292 41.03 -18.59 -18.17
C ALA A 292 40.71 -17.70 -19.38
N MET A 293 39.44 -17.29 -19.49
CA MET A 293 38.97 -16.35 -20.51
C MET A 293 39.94 -15.16 -20.50
N ASP A 294 40.55 -14.85 -21.65
CA ASP A 294 41.49 -13.73 -21.67
C ASP A 294 40.74 -12.42 -21.37
N ALA A 295 41.41 -11.47 -20.74
CA ALA A 295 40.80 -10.20 -20.30
C ALA A 295 40.17 -9.40 -21.46
N GLN A 296 40.55 -9.73 -22.70
CA GLN A 296 40.04 -9.09 -23.90
C GLN A 296 38.70 -9.70 -24.33
N THR A 297 38.54 -11.01 -24.17
CA THR A 297 37.29 -11.75 -24.37
C THR A 297 36.31 -11.44 -23.24
N GLU A 298 36.77 -11.32 -22.00
CA GLU A 298 35.96 -10.90 -20.85
C GLU A 298 35.46 -9.45 -20.99
N ALA A 299 36.33 -8.55 -21.47
CA ALA A 299 35.93 -7.19 -21.82
C ALA A 299 34.92 -7.14 -22.97
N LEU A 300 35.10 -7.97 -24.00
CA LEU A 300 34.16 -8.06 -25.13
C LEU A 300 32.81 -8.64 -24.68
N PHE A 301 32.81 -9.59 -23.75
CA PHE A 301 31.59 -10.18 -23.20
C PHE A 301 30.83 -9.14 -22.35
N ASN A 302 31.53 -8.39 -21.50
CA ASN A 302 30.92 -7.27 -20.77
C ASN A 302 30.38 -6.17 -21.69
N GLU A 303 31.06 -5.89 -22.81
CA GLU A 303 30.61 -4.91 -23.83
C GLU A 303 29.40 -5.42 -24.65
N ILE A 304 29.24 -6.74 -24.81
CA ILE A 304 28.13 -7.35 -25.55
C ILE A 304 26.90 -7.61 -24.66
N VAL A 305 27.12 -7.84 -23.35
CA VAL A 305 26.09 -8.37 -22.43
C VAL A 305 25.48 -7.29 -21.53
N GLN A 306 26.16 -6.18 -21.24
CA GLN A 306 25.57 -5.10 -20.45
C GLN A 306 24.57 -4.32 -21.32
N PRO A 307 23.25 -4.37 -21.02
CA PRO A 307 22.30 -3.55 -21.75
C PRO A 307 22.57 -2.08 -21.44
N ASP A 308 22.43 -1.23 -22.46
CA ASP A 308 22.60 0.21 -22.29
C ASP A 308 21.70 0.73 -21.15
N PRO A 309 22.19 1.65 -20.30
CA PRO A 309 21.39 2.19 -19.20
C PRO A 309 20.18 2.93 -19.75
N ILE A 310 19.02 2.73 -19.12
CA ILE A 310 17.78 3.38 -19.54
C ILE A 310 17.88 4.88 -19.20
N PRO A 311 17.68 5.79 -20.18
CA PRO A 311 17.75 7.23 -19.94
C PRO A 311 16.65 7.71 -18.97
N GLN A 312 17.00 8.62 -18.04
CA GLN A 312 16.04 9.19 -17.09
C GLN A 312 14.84 9.87 -17.77
N ASP A 313 15.07 10.58 -18.88
CA ASP A 313 13.99 11.20 -19.66
C ASP A 313 13.00 10.16 -20.19
N GLU A 314 13.48 8.97 -20.58
CA GLU A 314 12.64 7.89 -21.07
C GLU A 314 11.79 7.28 -19.94
N VAL A 315 12.41 7.05 -18.76
CA VAL A 315 11.70 6.61 -17.55
C VAL A 315 10.63 7.63 -17.15
N MET A 316 10.98 8.93 -17.16
CA MET A 316 10.03 10.00 -16.84
C MET A 316 8.87 10.04 -17.81
N THR A 317 9.10 9.89 -19.12
CA THR A 317 8.03 9.86 -20.12
C THR A 317 7.15 8.62 -20.00
N PHE A 318 7.72 7.46 -19.68
CA PHE A 318 6.94 6.25 -19.40
C PHE A 318 6.03 6.44 -18.18
N LEU A 319 6.55 6.99 -17.08
CA LEU A 319 5.76 7.27 -15.88
C LEU A 319 4.71 8.38 -16.14
N ALA A 320 5.04 9.38 -16.96
CA ALA A 320 4.10 10.39 -17.40
C ALA A 320 2.94 9.80 -18.24
N LEU A 321 3.21 8.81 -19.10
CA LEU A 321 2.16 8.07 -19.82
C LEU A 321 1.22 7.34 -18.86
N ARG A 322 1.76 6.66 -17.84
CA ARG A 322 0.95 6.00 -16.80
C ARG A 322 0.10 7.00 -16.04
N GLU A 323 0.71 8.09 -15.56
CA GLU A 323 0.04 9.15 -14.82
C GLU A 323 -1.09 9.79 -15.65
N ALA A 324 -0.79 10.17 -16.89
CA ALA A 324 -1.76 10.79 -17.79
C ALA A 324 -2.90 9.83 -18.20
N ALA A 325 -2.63 8.53 -18.35
CA ALA A 325 -3.67 7.52 -18.62
C ALA A 325 -4.64 7.40 -17.44
N HIS A 326 -4.14 7.32 -16.20
CA HIS A 326 -4.98 7.33 -15.00
C HIS A 326 -5.79 8.63 -14.90
N ALA A 327 -5.14 9.78 -15.10
CA ALA A 327 -5.77 11.09 -15.06
C ALA A 327 -6.96 11.18 -16.04
N ARG A 328 -6.77 10.67 -17.27
CA ARG A 328 -7.83 10.57 -18.29
C ARG A 328 -8.96 9.65 -17.84
N LEU A 329 -8.64 8.46 -17.32
CA LEU A 329 -9.64 7.49 -16.87
C LEU A 329 -10.50 8.05 -15.73
N PHE A 330 -9.87 8.52 -14.65
CA PHE A 330 -10.60 9.03 -13.48
C PHE A 330 -11.39 10.30 -13.78
N SER A 331 -10.92 11.14 -14.71
CA SER A 331 -11.69 12.30 -15.16
C SER A 331 -12.87 11.94 -16.08
N ALA A 332 -12.73 10.90 -16.91
CA ALA A 332 -13.78 10.48 -17.83
C ALA A 332 -14.86 9.60 -17.18
N VAL A 333 -14.53 8.92 -16.07
CA VAL A 333 -15.37 7.90 -15.43
C VAL A 333 -15.81 8.35 -14.02
N PRO A 334 -16.83 9.22 -13.91
CA PRO A 334 -17.19 9.86 -12.63
C PRO A 334 -17.76 8.89 -11.58
N TRP A 335 -18.18 7.68 -11.98
CA TRP A 335 -18.68 6.67 -11.05
C TRP A 335 -17.57 5.85 -10.38
N LEU A 336 -16.34 5.88 -10.91
CA LEU A 336 -15.25 5.00 -10.48
C LEU A 336 -14.85 5.23 -9.02
N MET A 337 -14.59 6.48 -8.64
CA MET A 337 -14.26 6.84 -7.26
C MET A 337 -15.40 6.54 -6.27
N PRO A 338 -16.66 6.97 -6.53
CA PRO A 338 -17.79 6.56 -5.70
C PRO A 338 -17.95 5.04 -5.55
N ARG A 339 -17.57 4.25 -6.57
CA ARG A 339 -17.63 2.78 -6.48
C ARG A 339 -16.60 2.23 -5.49
N PHE A 340 -15.36 2.74 -5.49
CA PHE A 340 -14.36 2.39 -4.47
C PHE A 340 -14.85 2.75 -3.06
N GLU A 341 -15.35 3.97 -2.88
CA GLU A 341 -15.91 4.44 -1.60
C GLU A 341 -17.05 3.52 -1.11
N ALA A 342 -17.96 3.14 -2.01
CA ALA A 342 -19.09 2.26 -1.69
C ALA A 342 -18.65 0.83 -1.31
N LEU A 343 -17.64 0.28 -1.99
CA LEU A 343 -17.10 -1.05 -1.69
C LEU A 343 -16.36 -1.07 -0.35
N ILE A 344 -15.54 -0.05 -0.07
CA ILE A 344 -14.88 0.11 1.23
C ILE A 344 -15.91 0.27 2.34
N GLY A 345 -16.94 1.09 2.13
CA GLY A 345 -18.04 1.22 3.08
C GLY A 345 -18.82 -0.09 3.29
N LYS A 346 -18.98 -0.92 2.25
CA LYS A 346 -19.58 -2.25 2.36
C LYS A 346 -18.71 -3.18 3.21
N TYR A 347 -17.41 -3.20 2.97
CA TYR A 347 -16.45 -3.98 3.75
C TYR A 347 -16.44 -3.55 5.22
N ALA A 348 -16.33 -2.24 5.46
CA ALA A 348 -16.26 -1.66 6.79
C ALA A 348 -17.47 -2.02 7.67
N ARG A 349 -18.69 -1.98 7.12
CA ARG A 349 -19.91 -2.35 7.86
C ARG A 349 -19.93 -3.80 8.39
N GLY A 350 -19.13 -4.68 7.79
CA GLY A 350 -19.03 -6.08 8.21
C GLY A 350 -17.98 -6.33 9.29
N ILE A 351 -17.17 -5.32 9.66
CA ILE A 351 -16.08 -5.48 10.63
C ILE A 351 -16.69 -5.82 12.00
N SER A 352 -16.30 -6.97 12.51
CA SER A 352 -16.66 -7.46 13.84
C SER A 352 -15.41 -8.04 14.50
N ILE A 353 -15.28 -7.80 15.80
CA ILE A 353 -14.13 -8.23 16.61
C ILE A 353 -14.50 -9.54 17.29
N ASP A 354 -13.62 -10.55 17.18
CA ASP A 354 -13.78 -11.80 17.92
C ASP A 354 -13.38 -11.56 19.38
N LEU A 355 -14.41 -11.46 20.21
CA LEU A 355 -14.28 -11.20 21.64
C LEU A 355 -13.48 -12.28 22.37
N ASP A 356 -13.69 -13.53 22.00
CA ASP A 356 -13.09 -14.66 22.68
C ASP A 356 -11.61 -14.77 22.30
N ALA A 357 -11.27 -14.50 21.04
CA ALA A 357 -9.88 -14.42 20.59
C ALA A 357 -9.12 -13.24 21.22
N MET A 358 -9.78 -12.08 21.41
CA MET A 358 -9.17 -10.93 22.07
C MET A 358 -8.87 -11.23 23.54
N GLU A 359 -9.78 -11.92 24.23
CA GLU A 359 -9.61 -12.33 25.62
C GLU A 359 -8.47 -13.35 25.78
N GLU A 360 -8.35 -14.30 24.86
CA GLU A 360 -7.23 -15.26 24.84
C GLU A 360 -5.88 -14.54 24.66
N GLN A 361 -5.79 -13.57 23.74
CA GLN A 361 -4.57 -12.77 23.56
C GLN A 361 -4.23 -11.89 24.78
N LEU A 362 -5.23 -11.26 25.39
CA LEU A 362 -5.03 -10.45 26.60
C LEU A 362 -4.64 -11.31 27.81
N ARG A 363 -5.04 -12.59 27.82
CA ARG A 363 -4.66 -13.56 28.85
C ARG A 363 -3.25 -14.12 28.63
N ASP A 364 -2.84 -14.28 27.38
CA ASP A 364 -1.49 -14.69 26.99
C ASP A 364 -0.47 -13.54 27.13
N ALA A 365 -0.94 -12.28 27.16
CA ALA A 365 -0.13 -11.15 27.60
C ALA A 365 0.11 -11.26 29.12
N GLU A 366 1.14 -12.03 29.51
CA GLU A 366 1.49 -12.37 30.89
C GLU A 366 1.78 -11.15 31.81
N SER A 367 1.88 -9.94 31.27
CA SER A 367 2.08 -8.68 32.03
C SER A 367 1.08 -7.59 31.65
N LEU A 368 0.40 -7.01 32.66
CA LEU A 368 -0.41 -5.77 32.57
C LEU A 368 0.47 -4.52 32.38
N ASP A 369 1.44 -4.60 31.49
CA ASP A 369 2.32 -3.49 31.14
C ASP A 369 1.67 -2.67 30.00
N PRO A 370 1.50 -1.34 30.15
CA PRO A 370 0.85 -0.49 29.15
C PRO A 370 1.47 -0.58 27.75
N ASP A 371 2.79 -0.73 27.65
CA ASP A 371 3.49 -0.86 26.37
C ASP A 371 3.26 -2.23 25.74
N SER A 372 3.18 -3.28 26.55
CA SER A 372 2.83 -4.63 26.11
C SER A 372 1.38 -4.72 25.59
N ILE A 373 0.42 -4.01 26.18
CA ILE A 373 -0.99 -4.00 25.72
C ILE A 373 -1.12 -3.29 24.36
N SER A 374 -0.37 -2.19 24.15
CA SER A 374 -0.39 -1.44 22.89
C SER A 374 0.17 -2.23 21.70
N ASN A 375 1.14 -3.12 21.96
CA ASN A 375 1.76 -4.00 20.96
C ASN A 375 1.11 -5.40 20.86
N ALA A 376 0.44 -5.87 21.93
CA ALA A 376 -0.20 -7.19 21.96
C ALA A 376 -1.52 -7.22 21.18
N VAL A 377 -2.28 -6.11 21.14
CA VAL A 377 -3.54 -6.04 20.41
C VAL A 377 -3.26 -5.75 18.93
N ASN A 378 -2.79 -6.77 18.21
CA ASN A 378 -2.77 -6.75 16.76
C ASN A 378 -4.21 -6.93 16.26
N LEU A 379 -4.93 -5.82 16.04
CA LEU A 379 -6.34 -5.81 15.64
C LEU A 379 -6.60 -6.62 14.37
N THR A 380 -5.59 -6.80 13.51
CA THR A 380 -5.64 -7.64 12.30
C THR A 380 -5.71 -9.14 12.62
N LYS A 381 -5.25 -9.58 13.81
CA LYS A 381 -5.27 -10.98 14.29
C LYS A 381 -6.45 -11.32 15.21
N VAL A 382 -7.28 -10.35 15.55
CA VAL A 382 -8.45 -10.49 16.45
C VAL A 382 -9.78 -10.38 15.66
N GLY A 383 -9.71 -10.15 14.35
CA GLY A 383 -10.88 -10.12 13.49
C GLY A 383 -11.54 -11.50 13.39
N ILE A 384 -12.88 -11.54 13.46
CA ILE A 384 -13.64 -12.70 12.97
C ILE A 384 -13.27 -12.88 11.49
N PRO A 385 -13.12 -14.13 10.97
CA PRO A 385 -12.88 -14.35 9.55
C PRO A 385 -13.89 -13.59 8.68
N ASP A 386 -13.41 -12.96 7.61
CA ASP A 386 -14.24 -12.12 6.74
C ASP A 386 -15.57 -12.78 6.37
N THR A 387 -16.67 -12.05 6.61
CA THR A 387 -18.01 -12.47 6.21
C THR A 387 -18.08 -12.69 4.69
N PRO A 388 -19.00 -13.53 4.17
CA PRO A 388 -19.20 -13.68 2.73
C PRO A 388 -19.33 -12.34 2.00
N GLU A 389 -20.03 -11.37 2.60
CA GLU A 389 -20.23 -10.02 2.07
C GLU A 389 -18.94 -9.19 2.06
N GLN A 390 -18.08 -9.33 3.07
CA GLN A 390 -16.76 -8.70 3.11
C GLN A 390 -15.83 -9.29 2.05
N ARG A 391 -15.81 -10.62 1.91
CA ARG A 391 -15.02 -11.30 0.87
C ARG A 391 -15.46 -10.88 -0.54
N GLU A 392 -16.76 -10.75 -0.77
CA GLU A 392 -17.29 -10.24 -2.03
C GLU A 392 -16.91 -8.77 -2.28
N ALA A 393 -16.99 -7.92 -1.26
CA ALA A 393 -16.56 -6.53 -1.36
C ALA A 393 -15.06 -6.44 -1.67
N MET A 394 -14.24 -7.26 -1.02
CA MET A 394 -12.80 -7.29 -1.23
C MET A 394 -12.43 -7.79 -2.63
N ALA A 395 -13.04 -8.89 -3.07
CA ALA A 395 -12.88 -9.41 -4.43
C ALA A 395 -13.30 -8.38 -5.49
N SER A 396 -14.33 -7.58 -5.20
CA SER A 396 -14.78 -6.49 -6.08
C SER A 396 -13.77 -5.33 -6.13
N ILE A 397 -13.16 -4.94 -5.00
CA ILE A 397 -12.09 -3.92 -4.95
C ILE A 397 -10.89 -4.40 -5.76
N GLU A 398 -10.43 -5.62 -5.49
CA GLU A 398 -9.30 -6.23 -6.18
C GLU A 398 -9.53 -6.30 -7.70
N SER A 399 -10.73 -6.73 -8.12
CA SER A 399 -11.09 -6.81 -9.54
C SER A 399 -11.11 -5.42 -10.19
N LEU A 400 -11.65 -4.42 -9.49
CA LEU A 400 -11.73 -3.06 -10.01
C LEU A 400 -10.35 -2.42 -10.15
N LEU A 401 -9.46 -2.59 -9.15
CA LEU A 401 -8.06 -2.16 -9.22
C LEU A 401 -7.32 -2.85 -10.36
N ALA A 402 -7.47 -4.17 -10.49
CA ALA A 402 -6.87 -4.93 -11.57
C ALA A 402 -7.34 -4.43 -12.95
N LEU A 403 -8.64 -4.14 -13.11
CA LEU A 403 -9.18 -3.60 -14.35
C LEU A 403 -8.67 -2.20 -14.67
N VAL A 404 -8.54 -1.31 -13.67
CA VAL A 404 -7.93 0.02 -13.85
C VAL A 404 -6.50 -0.12 -14.33
N GLU A 405 -5.67 -0.87 -13.61
CA GLU A 405 -4.24 -1.02 -13.92
C GLU A 405 -4.00 -1.77 -15.23
N GLY A 406 -4.80 -2.79 -15.51
CA GLY A 406 -4.74 -3.52 -16.78
C GLY A 406 -5.10 -2.64 -17.98
N TRP A 407 -6.06 -1.73 -17.82
CA TRP A 407 -6.44 -0.78 -18.88
C TRP A 407 -5.31 0.23 -19.11
N VAL A 408 -4.71 0.74 -18.03
CA VAL A 408 -3.54 1.64 -18.11
C VAL A 408 -2.37 0.96 -18.79
N ASP A 409 -2.00 -0.25 -18.38
CA ASP A 409 -0.92 -1.03 -19.02
C ASP A 409 -1.19 -1.18 -20.53
N CYS A 410 -2.42 -1.47 -20.93
CA CYS A 410 -2.82 -1.63 -22.33
C CYS A 410 -2.68 -0.31 -23.13
N VAL A 411 -3.17 0.81 -22.58
CA VAL A 411 -3.15 2.11 -23.25
C VAL A 411 -1.74 2.69 -23.31
N VAL A 412 -0.97 2.59 -22.22
CA VAL A 412 0.42 3.07 -22.14
C VAL A 412 1.31 2.33 -23.12
N TRP A 413 1.19 1.00 -23.20
CA TRP A 413 1.91 0.21 -24.19
C TRP A 413 1.64 0.71 -25.62
N ARG A 414 0.37 0.87 -25.98
CA ARG A 414 -0.03 1.31 -27.32
C ARG A 414 0.45 2.72 -27.66
N ALA A 415 0.38 3.64 -26.70
CA ALA A 415 0.83 5.01 -26.86
C ALA A 415 2.37 5.10 -26.95
N GLY A 416 3.09 4.31 -26.17
CA GLY A 416 4.54 4.41 -26.03
C GLY A 416 5.35 3.55 -26.99
N MET A 417 4.82 2.44 -27.52
CA MET A 417 5.63 1.43 -28.23
C MET A 417 6.36 1.94 -29.48
N ALA A 418 5.88 3.02 -30.10
CA ALA A 418 6.52 3.63 -31.26
C ALA A 418 7.59 4.67 -30.88
N HIS A 419 7.66 5.06 -29.61
CA HIS A 419 8.41 6.22 -29.13
C HIS A 419 9.42 5.91 -28.01
N LEU A 420 9.19 4.84 -27.25
CA LEU A 420 10.02 4.42 -26.11
C LEU A 420 10.77 3.12 -26.45
N PRO A 421 12.07 3.19 -26.79
CA PRO A 421 12.88 2.01 -27.10
C PRO A 421 12.85 0.91 -26.04
N HIS A 422 12.81 1.28 -24.76
CA HIS A 422 12.87 0.37 -23.60
C HIS A 422 11.49 0.09 -23.00
N ILE A 423 10.40 0.31 -23.72
CA ILE A 423 9.04 0.15 -23.17
C ILE A 423 8.78 -1.26 -22.63
N GLU A 424 9.34 -2.30 -23.24
CA GLU A 424 9.18 -3.68 -22.77
C GLU A 424 9.84 -3.88 -21.42
N GLN A 425 11.07 -3.38 -21.28
CA GLN A 425 11.82 -3.43 -20.03
C GLN A 425 11.11 -2.64 -18.93
N LEU A 426 10.70 -1.40 -19.22
CA LEU A 426 9.98 -0.55 -18.27
C LEU A 426 8.64 -1.15 -17.82
N THR A 427 7.90 -1.75 -18.76
CA THR A 427 6.63 -2.43 -18.45
C THR A 427 6.86 -3.65 -17.55
N GLU A 428 7.91 -4.43 -17.83
CA GLU A 428 8.27 -5.60 -17.01
C GLU A 428 8.75 -5.18 -15.61
N MET A 429 9.54 -4.12 -15.50
CA MET A 429 10.00 -3.59 -14.21
C MET A 429 8.83 -3.10 -13.35
N ALA A 430 7.90 -2.35 -13.94
CA ALA A 430 6.68 -1.92 -13.25
C ALA A 430 5.77 -3.11 -12.84
N ARG A 431 5.82 -4.25 -13.56
CA ARG A 431 5.12 -5.48 -13.16
C ARG A 431 5.79 -6.17 -11.98
N ARG A 432 7.13 -6.21 -11.95
CA ARG A 432 7.90 -6.81 -10.85
C ARG A 432 7.73 -6.03 -9.56
N GLU A 433 7.78 -4.70 -9.62
CA GLU A 433 7.55 -3.83 -8.47
C GLU A 433 6.19 -4.11 -7.81
N ARG A 434 5.14 -4.25 -8.63
CA ARG A 434 3.81 -4.64 -8.15
C ARG A 434 3.77 -6.07 -7.59
N ALA A 435 4.61 -6.97 -8.08
CA ALA A 435 4.69 -8.34 -7.56
C ALA A 435 5.39 -8.44 -6.21
N THR A 436 6.18 -7.44 -5.83
CA THR A 436 6.94 -7.38 -4.57
C THR A 436 6.30 -6.47 -3.51
N GLY A 437 5.03 -6.05 -3.68
CA GLY A 437 4.38 -5.12 -2.75
C GLY A 437 4.54 -3.66 -3.14
N GLY A 438 4.04 -3.28 -4.32
CA GLY A 438 4.09 -1.90 -4.83
C GLY A 438 3.21 -0.91 -4.04
N PRO A 439 3.24 0.39 -4.39
CA PRO A 439 2.52 1.43 -3.65
C PRO A 439 1.01 1.19 -3.46
N ALA A 440 0.33 0.64 -4.47
CA ALA A 440 -1.08 0.26 -4.38
C ALA A 440 -1.33 -0.83 -3.34
N GLU A 441 -0.52 -1.89 -3.32
CA GLU A 441 -0.68 -2.98 -2.35
C GLU A 441 -0.51 -2.47 -0.94
N ARG A 442 0.56 -1.72 -0.65
CA ARG A 442 0.78 -1.16 0.70
C ARG A 442 -0.31 -0.18 1.13
N THR A 443 -0.86 0.57 0.18
CA THR A 443 -2.01 1.46 0.45
C THR A 443 -3.19 0.64 0.95
N PHE A 444 -3.61 -0.38 0.21
CA PHE A 444 -4.78 -1.18 0.57
C PHE A 444 -4.50 -2.20 1.69
N GLU A 445 -3.27 -2.65 1.86
CA GLU A 445 -2.82 -3.45 3.01
C GLU A 445 -2.93 -2.64 4.30
N SER A 446 -2.41 -1.40 4.31
CA SER A 446 -2.48 -0.53 5.50
C SER A 446 -3.91 -0.14 5.88
N LEU A 447 -4.80 -0.04 4.89
CA LEU A 447 -6.19 0.38 5.10
C LEU A 447 -7.12 -0.79 5.42
N LEU A 448 -7.03 -1.89 4.67
CA LEU A 448 -7.99 -3.00 4.67
C LEU A 448 -7.37 -4.35 5.05
N GLY A 449 -6.05 -4.44 5.22
CA GLY A 449 -5.35 -5.73 5.27
C GLY A 449 -5.43 -6.48 3.93
N LEU A 450 -5.66 -5.77 2.82
CA LEU A 450 -5.82 -6.37 1.50
C LEU A 450 -4.45 -6.66 0.88
N GLU A 451 -4.20 -7.93 0.56
CA GLU A 451 -3.11 -8.36 -0.31
C GLU A 451 -3.57 -8.36 -1.78
N LEU A 452 -2.98 -7.50 -2.61
CA LEU A 452 -3.30 -7.46 -4.04
C LEU A 452 -2.61 -8.62 -4.76
N ARG A 453 -3.35 -9.39 -5.55
CA ARG A 453 -2.75 -10.52 -6.29
C ARG A 453 -2.17 -10.02 -7.62
N PRO A 454 -0.84 -10.10 -7.83
CA PRO A 454 -0.21 -9.62 -9.07
C PRO A 454 -0.74 -10.36 -10.31
N LYS A 455 -1.18 -11.60 -10.13
CA LYS A 455 -1.79 -12.43 -11.17
C LYS A 455 -3.04 -11.77 -11.77
N ARG A 456 -3.93 -11.18 -10.96
CA ARG A 456 -5.19 -10.60 -11.45
C ARG A 456 -4.95 -9.35 -12.30
N MET A 457 -3.95 -8.55 -11.93
CA MET A 457 -3.55 -7.39 -12.72
C MET A 457 -3.04 -7.79 -14.10
N ARG A 458 -2.27 -8.88 -14.19
CA ARG A 458 -1.82 -9.45 -15.47
C ARG A 458 -2.99 -9.96 -16.31
N GLU A 459 -3.88 -10.75 -15.69
CA GLU A 459 -5.10 -11.23 -16.35
C GLU A 459 -5.96 -10.09 -16.91
N ALA A 460 -6.08 -8.98 -16.17
CA ALA A 460 -6.77 -7.79 -16.62
C ALA A 460 -6.09 -7.10 -17.81
N ALA A 461 -4.75 -6.95 -17.78
CA ALA A 461 -3.99 -6.38 -18.89
C ALA A 461 -4.16 -7.21 -20.18
N ASP A 462 -4.11 -8.53 -20.06
CA ASP A 462 -4.31 -9.46 -21.17
C ASP A 462 -5.75 -9.34 -21.72
N LEU A 463 -6.74 -9.25 -20.83
CA LEU A 463 -8.15 -9.05 -21.18
C LEU A 463 -8.37 -7.75 -21.98
N TRP A 464 -7.80 -6.64 -21.52
CA TRP A 464 -7.88 -5.37 -22.25
C TRP A 464 -7.16 -5.40 -23.58
N SER A 465 -6.00 -6.07 -23.66
CA SER A 465 -5.28 -6.29 -24.92
C SER A 465 -6.13 -7.08 -25.92
N MET A 466 -6.78 -8.15 -25.47
CA MET A 466 -7.69 -8.96 -26.29
C MET A 466 -8.90 -8.15 -26.78
N ILE A 467 -9.57 -7.41 -25.89
CA ILE A 467 -10.71 -6.55 -26.25
C ILE A 467 -10.28 -5.51 -27.29
N THR A 468 -9.13 -4.87 -27.09
CA THR A 468 -8.61 -3.86 -28.03
C THR A 468 -8.30 -4.47 -29.40
N ALA A 469 -7.73 -5.67 -29.43
CA ALA A 469 -7.38 -6.35 -30.68
C ALA A 469 -8.62 -6.81 -31.45
N ALA A 470 -9.68 -7.22 -30.75
CA ALA A 470 -10.93 -7.70 -31.35
C ALA A 470 -11.83 -6.54 -31.81
N ASP A 471 -12.07 -5.56 -30.93
CA ASP A 471 -13.14 -4.57 -31.09
C ASP A 471 -12.62 -3.12 -31.27
N GLY A 472 -11.31 -2.90 -31.11
CA GLY A 472 -10.68 -1.57 -31.20
C GLY A 472 -10.72 -0.73 -29.91
N PRO A 473 -10.01 0.41 -29.89
CA PRO A 473 -9.89 1.26 -28.70
C PRO A 473 -11.21 1.93 -28.28
N GLU A 474 -12.03 2.34 -29.26
CA GLU A 474 -13.35 2.94 -29.01
C GLU A 474 -14.27 1.99 -28.22
N ALA A 475 -14.36 0.74 -28.65
CA ALA A 475 -15.18 -0.28 -28.01
C ALA A 475 -14.61 -0.71 -26.64
N ARG A 476 -13.27 -0.74 -26.50
CA ARG A 476 -12.58 -0.95 -25.23
C ARG A 476 -12.99 0.12 -24.22
N ASP A 477 -12.85 1.40 -24.59
CA ASP A 477 -13.08 2.52 -23.69
C ASP A 477 -14.57 2.70 -23.35
N ALA A 478 -15.48 2.34 -24.26
CA ALA A 478 -16.91 2.32 -24.02
C ALA A 478 -17.33 1.41 -22.85
N LYS A 479 -16.53 0.40 -22.49
CA LYS A 479 -16.78 -0.49 -21.33
C LYS A 479 -16.79 0.26 -19.99
N TRP A 480 -16.16 1.43 -19.92
CA TRP A 480 -16.16 2.27 -18.72
C TRP A 480 -17.42 3.14 -18.57
N THR A 481 -18.34 3.14 -19.53
CA THR A 481 -19.57 3.96 -19.48
C THR A 481 -20.44 3.62 -18.27
N HIS A 482 -20.45 2.36 -17.85
CA HIS A 482 -21.24 1.89 -16.70
C HIS A 482 -20.54 0.71 -16.00
N PRO A 483 -20.65 0.57 -14.67
CA PRO A 483 -20.01 -0.54 -13.93
C PRO A 483 -20.32 -1.94 -14.50
N ASP A 484 -21.58 -2.18 -14.92
CA ASP A 484 -22.03 -3.48 -15.43
C ASP A 484 -21.46 -3.85 -16.81
N MET A 485 -20.83 -2.90 -17.50
CA MET A 485 -20.18 -3.11 -18.79
C MET A 485 -18.73 -3.56 -18.64
N LEU A 486 -18.17 -3.51 -17.43
CA LEU A 486 -16.81 -3.95 -17.17
C LEU A 486 -16.66 -5.44 -17.47
N PRO A 487 -15.55 -5.84 -18.10
CA PRO A 487 -15.31 -7.24 -18.39
C PRO A 487 -14.98 -8.00 -17.11
N SER A 488 -15.36 -9.28 -17.04
CA SER A 488 -15.08 -10.14 -15.89
C SER A 488 -13.71 -10.80 -16.00
N LEU A 489 -12.96 -10.81 -14.89
CA LEU A 489 -11.68 -11.50 -14.79
C LEU A 489 -11.84 -13.01 -14.54
N ASP A 490 -13.03 -13.46 -14.15
CA ASP A 490 -13.30 -14.84 -13.77
C ASP A 490 -13.62 -15.73 -14.99
N GLY A 491 -12.86 -15.61 -16.08
CA GLY A 491 -12.82 -16.56 -17.21
C GLY A 491 -14.16 -16.98 -17.86
N GLY A 492 -15.27 -16.28 -17.58
CA GLY A 492 -16.61 -16.67 -17.97
C GLY A 492 -17.07 -15.94 -19.21
N ALA A 493 -16.87 -16.56 -20.38
CA ALA A 493 -17.69 -16.42 -21.58
C ALA A 493 -18.41 -15.07 -21.78
N ASN A 494 -17.69 -14.02 -22.18
CA ASN A 494 -18.31 -12.90 -22.90
C ASN A 494 -17.34 -12.21 -23.88
N GLY A 495 -16.44 -12.99 -24.46
CA GLY A 495 -15.78 -12.67 -25.73
C GLY A 495 -16.39 -13.55 -26.81
N THR A 496 -17.07 -12.94 -27.78
CA THR A 496 -17.52 -13.62 -28.99
C THR A 496 -16.26 -14.07 -29.73
N ALA A 497 -15.85 -15.32 -29.56
CA ALA A 497 -14.71 -15.86 -30.27
C ALA A 497 -15.01 -15.84 -31.79
N PRO A 498 -14.07 -15.39 -32.66
CA PRO A 498 -14.24 -15.51 -34.09
C PRO A 498 -14.23 -17.01 -34.43
N ASN A 499 -15.36 -17.46 -34.97
CA ASN A 499 -15.61 -18.83 -35.38
C ASN A 499 -14.54 -19.31 -36.37
N SER A 500 -13.48 -19.93 -35.85
CA SER A 500 -12.50 -20.68 -36.63
C SER A 500 -12.93 -22.14 -36.62
N GLN A 501 -13.89 -22.47 -37.48
CA GLN A 501 -14.19 -23.86 -37.82
C GLN A 501 -12.99 -24.42 -38.59
N ASN A 502 -12.23 -25.33 -37.97
CA ASN A 502 -11.48 -26.34 -38.71
C ASN A 502 -12.07 -27.73 -38.37
N PRO A 503 -12.44 -28.55 -39.36
CA PRO A 503 -13.41 -29.63 -39.20
C PRO A 503 -12.73 -30.99 -38.99
N THR A 504 -12.25 -31.30 -37.79
CA THR A 504 -11.88 -32.68 -37.43
C THR A 504 -11.85 -32.83 -35.92
N ASP A 505 -12.99 -33.11 -35.30
CA ASP A 505 -13.14 -34.17 -34.29
C ASP A 505 -14.59 -34.27 -33.76
N PRO A 506 -15.12 -35.49 -33.55
CA PRO A 506 -16.53 -35.71 -33.20
C PRO A 506 -16.79 -35.49 -31.70
N PRO A 507 -17.97 -34.98 -31.31
CA PRO A 507 -18.28 -34.71 -29.91
C PRO A 507 -18.68 -36.00 -29.17
N SER A 508 -17.96 -36.30 -28.09
CA SER A 508 -18.37 -37.27 -27.09
C SER A 508 -19.38 -36.63 -26.13
N GLY A 509 -20.66 -36.92 -26.33
CA GLY A 509 -21.73 -36.56 -25.42
C GLY A 509 -22.88 -37.54 -25.61
N GLY A 510 -22.86 -38.63 -24.83
CA GLY A 510 -24.00 -39.54 -24.77
C GLY A 510 -25.19 -38.84 -24.16
N ASN A 511 -26.30 -38.79 -24.90
CA ASN A 511 -27.62 -39.23 -24.46
C ASN A 511 -28.66 -39.07 -25.58
N ASP A 512 -29.36 -40.19 -25.81
CA ASP A 512 -30.80 -40.26 -26.11
C ASP A 512 -31.33 -40.01 -27.54
N TRP A 513 -30.53 -40.25 -28.58
CA TRP A 513 -31.03 -40.27 -29.96
C TRP A 513 -31.46 -41.68 -30.45
N ASP A 514 -30.80 -42.75 -29.98
CA ASP A 514 -31.09 -44.13 -30.42
C ASP A 514 -32.43 -44.67 -29.87
N ALA A 515 -32.86 -44.17 -28.71
CA ALA A 515 -34.16 -44.53 -28.13
C ALA A 515 -35.33 -43.81 -28.83
N GLU A 516 -35.12 -42.58 -29.30
CA GLU A 516 -36.05 -41.80 -30.12
C GLU A 516 -36.19 -42.40 -31.54
N LEU A 517 -35.08 -42.83 -32.14
CA LEU A 517 -35.06 -43.50 -33.46
C LEU A 517 -35.76 -44.86 -33.46
N SER A 518 -35.61 -45.63 -32.37
CA SER A 518 -36.29 -46.94 -32.24
C SER A 518 -37.81 -46.81 -32.09
N LYS A 519 -38.31 -45.68 -31.58
CA LYS A 519 -39.76 -45.37 -31.55
C LYS A 519 -40.31 -44.95 -32.91
N LEU A 520 -39.48 -44.30 -33.75
CA LEU A 520 -39.88 -43.84 -35.08
C LEU A 520 -39.86 -44.93 -36.15
N LEU A 521 -39.16 -46.05 -35.92
CA LEU A 521 -38.99 -47.14 -36.89
C LEU A 521 -39.75 -48.43 -36.52
N GLY A 522 -40.63 -48.37 -35.50
CA GLY A 522 -41.25 -49.54 -34.87
C GLY A 522 -42.73 -49.81 -35.18
N GLU A 523 -43.36 -49.15 -36.16
CA GLU A 523 -44.74 -49.47 -36.58
C GLU A 523 -44.87 -49.37 -38.11
N GLU A 524 -44.72 -50.51 -38.80
CA GLU A 524 -45.52 -50.96 -39.96
C GLU A 524 -44.90 -52.25 -40.51
N ASP A 525 -45.44 -53.41 -40.10
CA ASP A 525 -45.81 -54.52 -41.01
C ASP A 525 -46.32 -55.72 -40.19
N SER A 526 -47.64 -55.75 -39.95
CA SER A 526 -48.51 -56.94 -39.96
C SER A 526 -49.97 -56.53 -39.89
#